data_AF-U6E0J2-F1
#
_entry.id   AF-U6E0J2-F1
#
_cell.length_a   1.000
_cell.length_b   1.000
_cell.length_c   1.000
_cell.angle_alpha   90.00
_cell.angle_beta   90.00
_cell.angle_gamma   90.00
#
_symmetry.space_group_name_H-M   'P 1'
#
loop_
_entity.id
_entity.type
_entity.pdbx_description
1 polymer ?
#
loop_
_entity_poly.entity_id
_entity_poly.type
_entity_poly.pdbx_seq_one_letter_code
_entity_poly.pdbx_strand_id
1 'polypeptide(L)' 'VLANKQDVETCLSIPDIKTAFSDCSSKIGRRDCLTQACSALTGKGVREGIEWMVKCVVRNVHRPPRQRDIT' A
#
# COMPACT_ATOMS: atom_id res chain seq x y z
N VAL A 1 0.64 -0.73 -1.17
CA VAL A 1 1.77 -1.63 -1.48
C VAL A 1 1.65 -2.88 -0.63
N LEU A 2 1.51 -4.04 -1.27
CA LEU A 2 1.57 -5.32 -0.58
C LEU A 2 2.96 -5.91 -0.81
N ALA A 3 3.76 -5.98 0.26
CA ALA A 3 5.06 -6.63 0.25
C ALA A 3 4.82 -8.13 0.40
N ASN A 4 4.64 -8.81 -0.72
CA ASN A 4 4.32 -10.24 -0.77
C ASN A 4 5.54 -11.13 -0.54
N LYS A 5 5.31 -12.42 -0.29
CA LYS A 5 6.31 -13.48 -0.04
C LYS A 5 7.10 -13.29 1.25
N GLN A 6 6.47 -12.70 2.27
CA GLN A 6 7.10 -12.53 3.59
C GLN A 6 7.25 -13.85 4.37
N ASP A 7 6.79 -14.97 3.80
CA ASP A 7 7.09 -16.34 4.23
C ASP A 7 8.46 -16.85 3.77
N VAL A 8 9.15 -16.15 2.86
CA VAL A 8 10.49 -16.52 2.37
C VAL A 8 11.57 -15.84 3.21
N GLU A 9 12.54 -16.61 3.72
CA GLU A 9 13.59 -16.09 4.62
C GLU A 9 14.45 -14.98 4.01
N THR A 10 14.68 -15.01 2.69
CA THR A 10 15.49 -14.01 1.97
C THR A 10 14.69 -12.80 1.50
N CYS A 11 13.43 -12.64 1.92
CA CYS A 11 12.64 -11.48 1.54
C CYS A 11 13.16 -10.19 2.18
N LEU A 12 12.93 -9.07 1.51
CA LEU A 12 13.24 -7.76 2.08
C LEU A 12 12.27 -7.42 3.21
N SER A 13 12.81 -6.75 4.24
CA SER A 13 12.01 -6.21 5.33
C SER A 13 11.16 -5.03 4.85
N ILE A 14 10.06 -4.73 5.56
CA ILE A 14 9.22 -3.56 5.25
C ILE A 14 10.01 -2.24 5.30
N PRO A 15 10.88 -1.98 6.30
CA PRO A 15 11.77 -0.83 6.26
C PRO A 15 12.62 -0.74 4.99
N ASP A 16 13.25 -1.84 4.57
CA ASP A 16 14.11 -1.84 3.37
C ASP A 16 13.31 -1.58 2.10
N ILE A 17 12.10 -2.14 2.00
CA ILE A 17 11.18 -1.86 0.89
C ILE A 17 10.79 -0.38 0.87
N LYS A 18 10.48 0.22 2.03
CA LYS A 18 10.17 1.66 2.10
C LYS A 18 11.35 2.52 1.66
N THR A 19 12.56 2.14 2.05
CA THR A 19 13.80 2.80 1.61
C THR A 19 14.01 2.65 0.10
N ALA A 20 13.80 1.47 -0.45
CA ALA A 20 13.93 1.22 -1.90
C ALA A 20 12.95 2.03 -2.77
N PHE A 21 11.80 2.42 -2.21
CA PHE A 21 10.80 3.25 -2.89
C PHE A 21 10.79 4.72 -2.42
N SER A 22 11.75 5.15 -1.60
CA SER A 22 11.76 6.49 -1.00
C SER A 22 11.75 7.60 -2.06
N ASP A 23 12.53 7.44 -3.13
CA ASP A 23 12.63 8.39 -4.25
C ASP A 23 11.32 8.54 -5.05
N CYS A 24 10.42 7.56 -4.97
CA CYS A 24 9.13 7.59 -5.64
C CYS A 24 7.99 8.05 -4.71
N SER A 25 8.22 8.13 -3.40
CA SER A 25 7.18 8.44 -2.41
C SER A 25 6.49 9.78 -2.67
N SER A 26 7.25 10.79 -3.09
CA SER A 26 6.75 12.13 -3.42
C SER A 26 5.79 12.15 -4.61
N LYS A 27 5.92 11.20 -5.55
CA LYS A 27 5.07 11.09 -6.75
C LYS A 27 3.64 10.62 -6.44
N ILE A 28 3.39 10.07 -5.24
CA ILE A 28 2.06 9.65 -4.79
C ILE A 28 1.19 10.86 -4.37
N GLY A 29 1.82 11.98 -4.02
CA GLY A 29 1.14 13.19 -3.57
C GLY A 29 0.42 12.99 -2.23
N ARG A 30 -0.76 13.61 -2.09
CA ARG A 30 -1.57 13.58 -0.84
C ARG A 30 -2.45 12.33 -0.68
N ARG A 31 -2.25 11.31 -1.51
CA ARG A 31 -3.09 10.10 -1.50
C ARG A 31 -2.70 9.22 -0.32
N ASP A 32 -3.70 8.69 0.38
CA ASP A 32 -3.48 7.68 1.41
C ASP A 32 -2.71 6.49 0.80
N CYS A 33 -1.63 6.07 1.46
CA CYS A 33 -0.86 4.90 1.06
C CYS A 33 -0.56 4.00 2.28
N LEU A 34 -0.55 2.70 2.04
CA LEU A 34 -0.18 1.68 3.02
C LEU A 34 0.89 0.78 2.42
N THR A 35 1.88 0.41 3.23
CA THR A 35 2.78 -0.71 2.93
C THR A 35 2.53 -1.81 3.95
N GLN A 36 2.07 -2.98 3.48
CA GLN A 36 1.65 -4.09 4.32
C GLN A 36 2.45 -5.34 3.94
N ALA A 37 3.09 -5.97 4.93
CA ALA A 37 3.68 -7.30 4.79
C ALA A 37 2.57 -8.33 4.54
N CYS A 38 2.74 -9.18 3.53
CA CYS A 38 1.81 -10.28 3.31
C CYS A 38 2.47 -11.54 2.74
N SER A 39 1.74 -12.63 2.84
CA SER A 39 2.03 -13.90 2.18
C SER A 39 0.76 -14.36 1.49
N ALA A 40 0.75 -14.34 0.16
CA ALA A 40 -0.36 -14.86 -0.62
C ALA A 40 -0.57 -16.37 -0.40
N LEU A 41 0.48 -17.11 -0.03
CA LEU A 41 0.42 -18.55 0.23
C LEU A 41 -0.35 -18.87 1.52
N THR A 42 -0.11 -18.11 2.58
CA THR A 42 -0.73 -18.34 3.89
C THR A 42 -1.95 -17.46 4.15
N GLY A 43 -2.16 -16.43 3.33
CA GLY A 43 -3.20 -15.42 3.51
C GLY A 43 -2.86 -14.32 4.54
N LYS A 44 -1.74 -14.44 5.27
CA LYS A 44 -1.31 -13.46 6.27
C LYS A 44 -1.15 -12.07 5.64
N GLY A 45 -1.75 -11.04 6.25
CA GLY A 45 -1.61 -9.64 5.81
C GLY A 45 -2.49 -9.25 4.61
N VAL A 46 -3.14 -10.20 3.94
CA VAL A 46 -3.99 -9.93 2.77
C VAL A 46 -5.30 -9.27 3.19
N ARG A 47 -5.95 -9.81 4.23
CA ARG A 47 -7.22 -9.29 4.76
C ARG A 47 -7.06 -7.85 5.25
N GLU A 48 -6.01 -7.59 6.02
CA GLU A 48 -5.70 -6.29 6.61
C GLU A 48 -5.47 -5.24 5.52
N GLY A 49 -4.79 -5.61 4.43
CA GLY A 49 -4.61 -4.74 3.27
C GLY A 49 -5.93 -4.39 2.57
N ILE A 50 -6.84 -5.37 2.42
CA ILE A 50 -8.16 -5.17 1.83
C ILE A 50 -9.02 -4.28 2.74
N GLU A 51 -9.06 -4.56 4.04
CA GLU A 51 -9.84 -3.79 5.00
C GLU A 51 -9.39 -2.33 5.06
N TRP A 52 -8.07 -2.07 5.00
CA TRP A 52 -7.55 -0.71 4.89
C TRP A 52 -8.00 -0.02 3.62
N MET A 53 -7.94 -0.71 2.46
CA MET A 53 -8.39 -0.15 1.19
C MET A 53 -9.87 0.22 1.25
N VAL A 54 -10.72 -0.66 1.79
CA VAL A 54 -12.16 -0.39 1.96
C VAL A 54 -12.38 0.85 2.82
N LYS A 55 -11.67 0.99 3.95
CA LYS A 55 -11.74 2.19 4.80
C LYS A 55 -11.36 3.47 4.05
N CYS A 56 -10.31 3.43 3.23
CA CYS A 56 -9.91 4.56 2.39
C CYS A 56 -10.99 4.93 1.37
N VAL A 57 -11.63 3.93 0.73
CA VAL A 57 -12.72 4.18 -0.24
C VAL A 57 -13.95 4.79 0.44
N VAL A 58 -14.37 4.23 1.58
CA VAL A 58 -15.54 4.73 2.33
C VAL A 58 -15.32 6.18 2.81
N ARG A 59 -14.11 6.51 3.27
CA ARG A 59 -13.75 7.86 3.71
C ARG A 59 -13.60 8.87 2.57
N ASN A 60 -13.44 8.41 1.32
CA ASN A 60 -13.20 9.28 0.18
C ASN A 60 -14.50 9.92 -0.35
N VAL A 61 -15.00 10.92 0.39
CA VAL A 61 -16.22 11.68 0.07
C VAL A 61 -16.13 12.55 -1.17
N HIS A 62 -14.92 12.77 -1.70
CA HIS A 62 -14.66 13.68 -2.82
C HIS A 62 -14.56 12.98 -4.19
N ARG A 63 -15.17 11.79 -4.31
CA ARG A 63 -15.23 11.05 -5.58
C ARG A 63 -16.38 11.52 -6.48
N PRO A 64 -16.21 11.45 -7.83
CA PRO A 64 -14.99 11.05 -8.54
C PRO A 64 -13.89 12.14 -8.49
N PRO A 65 -12.60 11.76 -8.60
CA PRO A 65 -11.51 12.72 -8.61
C PRO A 65 -11.68 13.73 -9.75
N ARG A 66 -11.42 15.01 -9.47
CA ARG A 66 -11.40 16.07 -10.48
C ARG A 66 -10.04 16.06 -11.18
N GLN A 67 -9.94 16.71 -12.34
CA GLN A 67 -8.70 16.74 -13.12
C GLN A 67 -7.47 17.18 -12.29
N ARG A 68 -7.64 18.20 -11.44
CA ARG A 68 -6.60 18.70 -10.53
C ARG A 68 -6.12 17.72 -9.44
N ASP A 69 -6.86 16.63 -9.21
CA ASP A 69 -6.51 15.60 -8.24
C ASP A 69 -5.67 14.46 -8.89
N ILE A 70 -5.55 14.51 -10.23
CA ILE A 70 -4.90 13.48 -11.06
C ILE A 70 -3.52 13.92 -11.55
N THR A 71 -3.38 15.20 -11.94
CA THR A 71 -2.12 15.90 -12.30
C THR A 71 -1.46 16.53 -11.09
#